data_AF-G5AT91-F1
#
_entry.id   AF-G5AT91-F1
#
_cell.length_a   1.000
_cell.length_b   1.000
_cell.length_c   1.000
_cell.angle_alpha   90.00
_cell.angle_beta   90.00
_cell.angle_gamma   90.00
#
_symmetry.space_group_name_H-M   'P 1'
#
loop_
_entity.id
_entity.type
_entity.pdbx_description
1 polymer ?
#
loop_
_entity_poly.entity_id
_entity_poly.type
_entity_poly.pdbx_seq_one_letter_code
_entity_poly.pdbx_strand_id
1 'polypeptide(L)'
;MSAPASTIYTASMMSARDATISNKLWKNFTDSFNFLPMAASVDEKIFCCYGGLFQDLKSMEQIQCIMQPTDVPDQGLLCDLLWSDPDKDMQGWGENDHGVSFTFEAEVVAKFLHKHDLNLICWMHQVVKDGCQFFAKRQLVTFVSAPNYCGDFDNAGTMMRVDETLMFSFQILKAADKSKGKYGQFSGLNPGG
;
A
#
# COMPACT_ATOMS: atom_id res chain seq x y z
N MET A 1 2.75 -3.05 19.08
CA MET A 1 2.75 -4.26 18.22
C MET A 1 2.94 -3.81 16.78
N SER A 2 3.99 -4.27 16.09
CA SER A 2 4.28 -3.86 14.70
C SER A 2 3.22 -4.42 13.75
N ALA A 3 2.62 -3.58 12.91
CA ALA A 3 1.82 -4.05 11.78
C ALA A 3 2.68 -5.02 10.94
N PRO A 4 2.20 -6.23 10.64
CA PRO A 4 2.97 -7.20 9.87
C PRO A 4 3.23 -6.66 8.46
N ALA A 5 4.43 -6.92 7.93
CA ALA A 5 4.88 -6.51 6.59
C ALA A 5 4.06 -7.10 5.42
N SER A 6 2.96 -7.81 5.72
CA SER A 6 2.12 -8.53 4.76
C SER A 6 1.20 -7.65 3.91
N THR A 7 0.88 -6.43 4.35
CA THR A 7 -0.07 -5.55 3.62
C THR A 7 0.57 -4.83 2.42
N ILE A 8 1.91 -4.75 2.36
CA ILE A 8 2.63 -3.97 1.34
C ILE A 8 2.77 -4.73 0.01
N TYR A 9 2.71 -6.07 0.02
CA TYR A 9 3.00 -6.89 -1.16
C TYR A 9 1.77 -7.32 -1.97
N THR A 10 0.55 -7.06 -1.47
CA THR A 10 -0.67 -7.69 -1.99
C THR A 10 -1.04 -7.25 -3.39
N ALA A 11 -0.99 -5.95 -3.70
CA ALA A 11 -1.48 -5.44 -4.98
C ALA A 11 -0.50 -5.67 -6.14
N SER A 12 0.81 -5.48 -5.93
CA SER A 12 1.79 -5.66 -7.01
C SER A 12 1.96 -7.12 -7.44
N MET A 13 1.75 -8.09 -6.54
CA MET A 13 1.84 -9.51 -6.90
C MET A 13 0.62 -10.03 -7.68
N MET A 14 -0.54 -9.38 -7.57
CA MET A 14 -1.74 -9.79 -8.31
C MET A 14 -1.62 -9.56 -9.83
N SER A 15 -0.77 -8.64 -10.27
CA SER A 15 -0.63 -8.26 -11.69
C SER A 15 0.50 -8.98 -12.45
N ALA A 16 1.39 -9.70 -11.77
CA ALA A 16 2.58 -10.30 -12.39
C ALA A 16 2.46 -11.83 -12.47
N ARG A 17 1.82 -12.33 -13.53
CA ARG A 17 1.87 -13.77 -13.86
C ARG A 17 3.15 -14.08 -14.62
N ASP A 18 4.05 -14.83 -13.99
CA ASP A 18 5.17 -15.46 -14.70
C ASP A 18 4.67 -16.69 -15.47
N ALA A 19 4.98 -16.76 -16.76
CA ALA A 19 4.64 -17.89 -17.63
C ALA A 19 5.32 -19.20 -17.21
N THR A 20 6.36 -19.16 -16.38
CA THR A 20 7.04 -20.36 -15.86
C THR A 20 6.37 -20.98 -14.63
N ILE A 21 5.40 -20.29 -14.01
CA ILE A 21 4.70 -20.76 -12.81
C ILE A 21 3.49 -21.62 -13.22
N SER A 22 3.34 -22.79 -12.61
CA SER A 22 2.18 -23.66 -12.86
C SER A 22 0.87 -22.98 -12.48
N ASN A 23 -0.19 -23.19 -13.26
CA ASN A 23 -1.52 -22.62 -12.98
C ASN A 23 -2.04 -22.98 -11.58
N LYS A 24 -1.72 -24.18 -11.08
CA LYS A 24 -2.09 -24.63 -9.73
C LYS A 24 -1.41 -23.79 -8.66
N LEU A 25 -0.11 -23.52 -8.81
CA LEU A 25 0.64 -22.71 -7.84
C LEU A 25 0.17 -21.25 -7.86
N TRP A 26 -0.05 -20.68 -9.05
CA TRP A 26 -0.63 -19.34 -9.19
C TRP A 26 -1.98 -19.24 -8.47
N LYS A 27 -2.88 -20.20 -8.71
CA LYS A 27 -4.18 -20.26 -8.03
C LYS A 27 -4.03 -20.33 -6.51
N ASN A 28 -3.10 -21.12 -5.98
CA ASN A 28 -2.88 -21.19 -4.54
C ASN A 28 -2.44 -19.85 -3.94
N PHE A 29 -1.62 -19.06 -4.66
CA PHE A 29 -1.25 -17.72 -4.22
C PHE A 29 -2.43 -16.75 -4.29
N THR A 30 -3.18 -16.73 -5.39
CA THR A 30 -4.40 -15.92 -5.51
C THR A 30 -5.39 -16.24 -4.39
N ASP A 31 -5.68 -17.53 -4.16
CA ASP A 31 -6.57 -17.98 -3.10
C ASP A 31 -6.03 -17.53 -1.73
N SER A 32 -4.70 -17.47 -1.53
CA SER A 32 -4.10 -16.97 -0.28
C SER A 32 -4.22 -15.44 -0.13
N PHE A 33 -4.09 -14.67 -1.22
CA PHE A 33 -4.21 -13.22 -1.17
C PHE A 33 -5.61 -12.74 -0.82
N ASN A 34 -6.63 -13.53 -1.15
CA ASN A 34 -8.03 -13.22 -0.82
C ASN A 34 -8.32 -13.23 0.70
N PHE A 35 -7.39 -13.71 1.53
CA PHE A 35 -7.46 -13.68 2.99
C PHE A 35 -6.67 -12.51 3.63
N LEU A 36 -6.02 -11.66 2.83
CA LEU A 36 -5.19 -10.59 3.40
C LEU A 36 -6.05 -9.45 3.96
N PRO A 37 -5.66 -8.85 5.10
CA PRO A 37 -6.35 -7.68 5.64
C PRO A 37 -6.14 -6.46 4.74
N MET A 38 -7.18 -5.63 4.61
CA MET A 38 -7.19 -4.48 3.68
C MET A 38 -6.76 -3.18 4.33
N ALA A 39 -6.88 -3.08 5.66
CA ALA A 39 -6.43 -1.95 6.43
C ALA A 39 -5.95 -2.39 7.82
N ALA A 40 -5.20 -1.54 8.48
CA ALA A 40 -4.79 -1.71 9.87
C ALA A 40 -4.95 -0.40 10.64
N SER A 41 -5.11 -0.51 11.95
CA SER A 41 -5.07 0.63 12.86
C SER A 41 -3.94 0.43 13.86
N VAL A 42 -3.15 1.49 14.10
CA VAL A 42 -2.11 1.51 15.13
C VAL A 42 -2.55 2.45 16.24
N ASP A 43 -2.74 1.86 17.43
CA ASP A 43 -3.13 2.56 18.66
C ASP A 43 -4.39 3.41 18.51
N GLU A 44 -5.29 3.02 17.60
CA GLU A 44 -6.53 3.75 17.29
C GLU A 44 -6.32 5.19 16.81
N LYS A 45 -5.08 5.57 16.46
CA LYS A 45 -4.71 6.92 16.02
C LYS A 45 -4.09 6.98 14.64
N ILE A 46 -3.56 5.88 14.11
CA ILE A 46 -2.98 5.82 12.76
C ILE A 46 -3.74 4.80 11.94
N PHE A 47 -4.31 5.23 10.83
CA PHE A 47 -4.98 4.35 9.86
C PHE A 47 -4.01 4.00 8.72
N CYS A 48 -3.87 2.71 8.43
CA CYS A 48 -2.99 2.21 7.39
C CYS A 48 -3.80 1.50 6.30
N CYS A 49 -3.64 1.91 5.05
CA CYS A 49 -4.24 1.27 3.89
C CYS A 49 -3.26 1.29 2.69
N TYR A 50 -3.54 0.49 1.66
CA TYR A 50 -2.67 0.38 0.49
C TYR A 50 -2.95 1.49 -0.52
N GLY A 51 -4.18 1.51 -1.07
CA GLY A 51 -4.75 2.68 -1.73
C GLY A 51 -5.22 3.64 -0.64
N GLY A 52 -6.31 4.36 -0.81
CA GLY A 52 -6.68 5.46 0.09
C GLY A 52 -8.03 5.34 0.78
N LEU A 53 -8.85 6.36 0.55
CA LEU A 53 -10.10 6.62 1.24
C LEU A 53 -11.29 6.25 0.37
N PHE A 54 -12.43 5.99 1.01
CA PHE A 54 -13.70 5.70 0.35
C PHE A 54 -14.75 6.77 0.69
N GLN A 55 -15.40 7.33 -0.34
CA GLN A 55 -16.37 8.42 -0.19
C GLN A 55 -17.55 8.08 0.73
N ASP A 56 -18.02 6.83 0.72
CA ASP A 56 -19.18 6.40 1.50
C ASP A 56 -18.79 5.63 2.77
N LEU A 57 -17.54 5.76 3.23
CA LEU A 57 -17.15 5.17 4.51
C LEU A 57 -17.80 5.94 5.67
N LYS A 58 -18.80 5.31 6.29
CA LYS A 58 -19.55 5.84 7.43
C LYS A 58 -18.86 5.47 8.74
N SER A 59 -18.38 4.24 8.85
CA SER A 59 -17.68 3.77 10.05
C SER A 59 -16.65 2.67 9.72
N MET A 60 -15.69 2.48 10.63
CA MET A 60 -14.59 1.51 10.44
C MET A 60 -15.08 0.05 10.49
N GLU A 61 -16.23 -0.18 11.11
CA GLU A 61 -16.92 -1.47 11.15
C GLU A 61 -17.26 -1.96 9.73
N GLN A 62 -17.48 -1.07 8.76
CA GLN A 62 -17.68 -1.48 7.37
C GLN A 62 -16.46 -2.19 6.79
N ILE A 63 -15.25 -1.80 7.20
CA ILE A 63 -14.00 -2.45 6.79
C ILE A 63 -13.85 -3.80 7.51
N GLN A 64 -14.18 -3.85 8.80
CA GLN A 64 -14.13 -5.08 9.60
C GLN A 64 -15.13 -6.14 9.14
N CYS A 65 -16.26 -5.72 8.58
CA CYS A 65 -17.31 -6.60 8.05
C CYS A 65 -17.06 -7.06 6.61
N ILE A 66 -15.93 -6.71 5.98
CA ILE A 66 -15.55 -7.27 4.68
C ILE A 66 -15.32 -8.77 4.86
N MET A 67 -16.21 -9.57 4.28
CA MET A 67 -16.12 -11.03 4.34
C MET A 67 -14.90 -11.51 3.56
N GLN A 68 -14.11 -12.39 4.16
CA GLN A 68 -12.97 -13.05 3.54
C GLN A 68 -13.19 -14.57 3.49
N PRO A 69 -12.71 -15.28 2.45
CA PRO A 69 -11.94 -14.76 1.32
C PRO A 69 -12.81 -13.98 0.32
N THR A 70 -12.23 -12.97 -0.32
CA THR A 70 -12.93 -12.18 -1.34
C THR A 70 -11.98 -11.72 -2.44
N ASP A 71 -12.48 -11.72 -3.68
CA ASP A 71 -11.81 -11.09 -4.81
C ASP A 71 -12.06 -9.57 -4.76
N VAL A 72 -11.17 -8.79 -5.35
CA VAL A 72 -11.33 -7.33 -5.43
C VAL A 72 -12.42 -7.01 -6.47
N PRO A 73 -13.53 -6.34 -6.09
CA PRO A 73 -14.55 -5.91 -7.04
C PRO A 73 -14.06 -4.73 -7.87
N ASP A 74 -14.71 -4.50 -9.02
CA ASP A 74 -14.38 -3.36 -9.90
C ASP A 74 -14.70 -1.99 -9.27
N GLN A 75 -15.61 -1.96 -8.27
CA GLN A 75 -16.06 -0.73 -7.62
C GLN A 75 -16.48 -0.96 -6.15
N GLY A 76 -16.54 0.13 -5.38
CA GLY A 76 -17.00 0.16 -3.99
C GLY A 76 -15.87 0.07 -2.97
N LEU A 77 -16.23 -0.09 -1.69
CA LEU A 77 -15.31 0.05 -0.54
C LEU A 77 -13.98 -0.69 -0.70
N LEU A 78 -14.00 -1.97 -1.11
CA LEU A 78 -12.79 -2.76 -1.24
C LEU A 78 -11.90 -2.28 -2.40
N CYS A 79 -12.50 -1.86 -3.52
CA CYS A 79 -11.78 -1.27 -4.64
C CYS A 79 -11.11 0.03 -4.20
N ASP A 80 -11.86 0.91 -3.53
CA ASP A 80 -11.38 2.24 -3.16
C ASP A 80 -10.30 2.22 -2.06
N LEU A 81 -10.35 1.26 -1.14
CA LEU A 81 -9.27 1.01 -0.16
C LEU A 81 -7.95 0.58 -0.81
N LEU A 82 -7.99 0.02 -2.02
CA LEU A 82 -6.83 -0.51 -2.72
C LEU A 82 -6.32 0.43 -3.83
N TRP A 83 -7.19 1.25 -4.42
CA TRP A 83 -6.89 1.97 -5.66
C TRP A 83 -7.14 3.48 -5.64
N SER A 84 -7.67 4.07 -4.57
CA SER A 84 -7.81 5.53 -4.51
C SER A 84 -6.48 6.23 -4.20
N ASP A 85 -6.29 7.42 -4.78
CA ASP A 85 -5.05 8.21 -4.67
C ASP A 85 -5.29 9.64 -4.14
N PRO A 86 -4.38 10.20 -3.33
CA PRO A 86 -4.43 11.61 -2.98
C PRO A 86 -4.03 12.48 -4.18
N ASP A 87 -4.75 13.57 -4.40
CA ASP A 87 -4.42 14.56 -5.43
C ASP A 87 -4.44 15.97 -4.83
N LYS A 88 -3.35 16.71 -5.08
CA LYS A 88 -3.10 18.06 -4.55
C LYS A 88 -3.71 19.17 -5.42
N ASP A 89 -3.99 18.88 -6.69
CA ASP A 89 -4.37 19.87 -7.69
C ASP A 89 -5.91 19.90 -7.92
N MET A 90 -6.65 19.08 -7.19
CA MET A 90 -8.11 18.94 -7.28
C MET A 90 -8.86 19.43 -6.03
N GLN A 91 -10.20 19.49 -6.11
CA GLN A 91 -11.10 19.72 -4.98
C GLN A 91 -12.15 18.61 -4.85
N GLY A 92 -12.45 18.18 -3.63
CA GLY A 92 -13.40 17.11 -3.31
C GLY A 92 -12.92 15.70 -3.68
N TRP A 93 -13.66 15.05 -4.58
CA TRP A 93 -13.36 13.74 -5.18
C TRP A 93 -13.23 13.89 -6.70
N GLY A 94 -12.27 13.20 -7.31
CA GLY A 94 -12.00 13.25 -8.74
C GLY A 94 -11.91 11.87 -9.39
N GLU A 95 -11.88 11.83 -10.72
CA GLU A 95 -11.58 10.61 -11.46
C GLU A 95 -10.09 10.27 -11.30
N ASN A 96 -9.78 8.97 -11.24
CA ASN A 96 -8.42 8.49 -11.17
C ASN A 96 -7.87 8.19 -12.57
N ASP A 97 -6.69 8.71 -12.88
CA ASP A 97 -5.96 8.46 -14.14
C ASP A 97 -5.65 6.97 -14.36
N HIS A 98 -5.66 6.15 -13.30
CA HIS A 98 -5.56 4.69 -13.39
C HIS A 98 -6.80 4.03 -14.01
N GLY A 99 -7.90 4.76 -14.21
CA GLY A 99 -9.16 4.23 -14.74
C GLY A 99 -9.93 3.35 -13.75
N VAL A 100 -9.54 3.37 -12.47
CA VAL A 100 -10.16 2.62 -11.37
C VAL A 100 -10.19 3.49 -10.11
N SER A 101 -11.27 3.41 -9.34
CA SER A 101 -11.47 4.23 -8.13
C SER A 101 -11.41 5.74 -8.41
N PHE A 102 -11.09 6.53 -7.37
CA PHE A 102 -11.18 7.99 -7.34
C PHE A 102 -9.92 8.61 -6.75
N THR A 103 -9.72 9.89 -7.04
CA THR A 103 -8.76 10.75 -6.35
C THR A 103 -9.44 11.57 -5.25
N PHE A 104 -8.69 11.99 -4.23
CA PHE A 104 -9.22 12.79 -3.12
C PHE A 104 -8.28 13.91 -2.66
N GLU A 105 -8.86 15.04 -2.25
CA GLU A 105 -8.11 16.20 -1.79
C GLU A 105 -7.68 16.14 -0.31
N ALA A 106 -6.89 17.15 0.09
CA ALA A 106 -6.42 17.30 1.47
C ALA A 106 -7.55 17.50 2.51
N GLU A 107 -8.64 18.15 2.12
CA GLU A 107 -9.80 18.36 3.00
C GLU A 107 -10.56 17.05 3.26
N VAL A 108 -10.60 16.12 2.30
CA VAL A 108 -11.17 14.78 2.50
C VAL A 108 -10.37 14.03 3.57
N VAL A 109 -9.04 14.10 3.52
CA VAL A 109 -8.15 13.53 4.55
C VAL A 109 -8.45 14.13 5.92
N ALA A 110 -8.54 15.46 6.03
CA ALA A 110 -8.80 16.14 7.30
C ALA A 110 -10.17 15.74 7.89
N LYS A 111 -11.22 15.71 7.06
CA LYS A 111 -12.56 15.29 7.47
C LYS A 111 -12.60 13.83 7.92
N PHE A 112 -11.93 12.95 7.20
CA PHE A 112 -11.84 11.53 7.55
C PHE A 112 -11.19 11.34 8.93
N LEU A 113 -10.04 11.96 9.15
CA LEU A 113 -9.31 11.85 10.40
C LEU A 113 -10.12 12.40 11.58
N HIS A 114 -10.72 13.58 11.39
CA HIS A 114 -11.57 14.18 12.41
C HIS A 114 -12.79 13.30 12.74
N LYS A 115 -13.47 12.77 11.72
CA LYS A 115 -14.66 11.92 11.89
C LYS A 115 -14.37 10.64 12.68
N HIS A 116 -13.18 10.07 12.50
CA HIS A 116 -12.79 8.78 13.09
C HIS A 116 -11.83 8.93 14.28
N ASP A 117 -11.61 10.15 14.79
CA ASP A 117 -10.68 10.47 15.89
C ASP A 117 -9.24 9.91 15.68
N LEU A 118 -8.76 10.03 14.44
CA LEU A 118 -7.43 9.62 14.01
C LEU A 118 -6.51 10.84 13.86
N ASN A 119 -5.20 10.60 13.88
CA ASN A 119 -4.18 11.64 13.70
C ASN A 119 -3.43 11.55 12.37
N LEU A 120 -3.30 10.34 11.79
CA LEU A 120 -2.47 10.11 10.61
C LEU A 120 -3.03 9.00 9.73
N ILE A 121 -2.90 9.18 8.41
CA ILE A 121 -3.07 8.11 7.42
C ILE A 121 -1.68 7.69 6.92
N CYS A 122 -1.37 6.41 7.01
CA CYS A 122 -0.24 5.78 6.33
C CYS A 122 -0.76 5.11 5.05
N TRP A 123 -0.28 5.62 3.92
CA TRP A 123 -0.80 5.32 2.60
C TRP A 123 0.34 4.81 1.70
N MET A 124 0.10 3.76 0.90
CA MET A 124 1.12 3.16 0.02
C MET A 124 0.79 3.52 -1.44
N HIS A 125 1.03 2.65 -2.43
CA HIS A 125 0.62 2.80 -3.83
C HIS A 125 1.53 3.63 -4.76
N GLN A 126 1.97 4.84 -4.38
CA GLN A 126 2.81 5.66 -5.27
C GLN A 126 4.31 5.66 -4.92
N VAL A 127 5.15 5.55 -5.96
CA VAL A 127 6.61 5.67 -5.84
C VAL A 127 6.98 7.13 -5.60
N VAL A 128 7.70 7.38 -4.50
CA VAL A 128 8.18 8.72 -4.12
C VAL A 128 9.70 8.73 -4.07
N LYS A 129 10.31 9.78 -4.63
CA LYS A 129 11.77 9.86 -4.85
C LYS A 129 12.58 9.60 -3.58
N ASP A 130 12.26 10.28 -2.48
CA ASP A 130 13.02 10.17 -1.23
C ASP A 130 12.49 9.04 -0.32
N GLY A 131 11.64 8.16 -0.86
CA GLY A 131 11.07 6.99 -0.16
C GLY A 131 9.90 7.30 0.77
N CYS A 132 9.71 8.56 1.20
CA CYS A 132 8.50 9.02 1.86
C CYS A 132 8.10 10.45 1.48
N GLN A 133 6.81 10.76 1.54
CA GLN A 133 6.26 12.09 1.25
C GLN A 133 5.06 12.38 2.13
N PHE A 134 4.91 13.63 2.58
CA PHE A 134 3.73 14.08 3.30
C PHE A 134 2.72 14.78 2.40
N PHE A 135 1.45 14.61 2.74
CA PHE A 135 0.29 15.27 2.14
C PHE A 135 -0.62 15.84 3.25
N ALA A 136 -1.57 16.70 2.88
CA ALA A 136 -2.60 17.25 3.77
C ALA A 136 -2.05 17.77 5.11
N LYS A 137 -1.10 18.71 5.09
CA LYS A 137 -0.46 19.26 6.31
C LYS A 137 0.14 18.18 7.23
N ARG A 138 0.75 17.15 6.63
CA ARG A 138 1.37 15.98 7.30
C ARG A 138 0.37 15.02 7.97
N GLN A 139 -0.90 15.11 7.59
CA GLN A 139 -1.95 14.20 8.07
C GLN A 139 -2.06 12.92 7.23
N LEU A 140 -1.43 12.87 6.06
CA LEU A 140 -1.22 11.66 5.28
C LEU A 140 0.26 11.54 4.95
N VAL A 141 0.81 10.34 5.10
CA VAL A 141 2.17 9.99 4.67
C VAL A 141 2.14 8.85 3.66
N THR A 142 2.78 9.11 2.53
CA THR A 142 3.15 8.10 1.53
C THR A 142 4.52 7.54 1.88
N PHE A 143 4.71 6.22 1.83
CA PHE A 143 6.05 5.65 1.80
C PHE A 143 6.13 4.41 0.90
N VAL A 144 7.32 4.12 0.37
CA VAL A 144 7.58 2.94 -0.44
C VAL A 144 8.77 2.20 0.14
N SER A 145 8.71 0.88 0.25
CA SER A 145 9.80 0.07 0.83
C SER A 145 10.76 -0.51 -0.22
N ALA A 146 10.45 -0.35 -1.51
CA ALA A 146 11.23 -0.84 -2.64
C ALA A 146 12.15 0.26 -3.21
N PRO A 147 13.44 0.31 -2.83
CA PRO A 147 14.40 1.21 -3.46
C PRO A 147 14.66 0.78 -4.89
N ASN A 148 14.97 1.75 -5.75
CA ASN A 148 15.20 1.52 -7.18
C ASN A 148 14.06 0.74 -7.85
N TYR A 149 12.82 1.18 -7.64
CA TYR A 149 11.61 0.50 -8.09
C TYR A 149 11.70 0.18 -9.58
N CYS A 150 11.35 -1.05 -9.96
CA CYS A 150 11.48 -1.62 -11.32
C CYS A 150 12.88 -1.53 -11.98
N GLY A 151 13.90 -1.01 -11.30
CA GLY A 151 15.20 -0.73 -11.91
C GLY A 151 15.28 0.59 -12.69
N ASP A 152 14.16 1.31 -12.79
CA ASP A 152 14.01 2.52 -13.62
C ASP A 152 13.90 3.80 -12.79
N PHE A 153 13.47 3.68 -11.53
CA PHE A 153 13.29 4.80 -10.62
C PHE A 153 14.53 4.95 -9.74
N ASP A 154 15.11 6.14 -9.60
CA ASP A 154 16.19 6.40 -8.63
C ASP A 154 15.61 6.74 -7.24
N ASN A 155 14.61 5.98 -6.79
CA ASN A 155 13.95 6.23 -5.52
C ASN A 155 14.62 5.48 -4.37
N ALA A 156 14.56 6.06 -3.17
CA ALA A 156 14.85 5.35 -1.94
C ALA A 156 13.65 4.50 -1.51
N GLY A 157 13.92 3.45 -0.73
CA GLY A 157 12.93 2.77 0.09
C GLY A 157 12.90 3.38 1.49
N THR A 158 11.82 3.17 2.24
CA THR A 158 11.64 3.71 3.58
C THR A 158 10.89 2.73 4.46
N MET A 159 11.25 2.70 5.74
CA MET A 159 10.48 2.07 6.81
C MET A 159 10.10 3.13 7.85
N MET A 160 8.81 3.21 8.18
CA MET A 160 8.31 4.04 9.26
C MET A 160 8.32 3.24 10.58
N ARG A 161 8.88 3.83 11.63
CA ARG A 161 8.84 3.29 13.00
C ARG A 161 7.94 4.18 13.83
N VAL A 162 7.02 3.59 14.58
CA VAL A 162 6.14 4.27 15.52
C VAL A 162 6.45 3.72 16.92
N ASP A 163 6.70 4.59 17.88
CA ASP A 163 6.93 4.22 19.27
C ASP A 163 5.63 4.26 20.10
N GLU A 164 5.74 3.91 21.38
CA GLU A 164 4.62 3.85 22.33
C GLU A 164 3.98 5.22 22.61
N THR A 165 4.64 6.33 22.24
CA THR A 165 4.11 7.69 22.37
C THR A 165 3.48 8.20 21.07
N LEU A 166 3.35 7.33 20.07
CA LEU A 166 2.94 7.65 18.70
C LEU A 166 3.85 8.64 17.98
N MET A 167 5.05 8.89 18.51
CA MET A 167 6.08 9.54 17.72
C MET A 167 6.58 8.57 16.67
N PHE A 168 6.83 9.10 15.48
CA PHE A 168 7.31 8.31 14.37
C PHE A 168 8.56 8.88 13.74
N SER A 169 9.37 7.98 13.18
CA SER A 169 10.60 8.29 12.45
C SER A 169 10.71 7.43 11.20
N PHE A 170 11.49 7.90 10.23
CA PHE A 170 11.74 7.16 8.98
C PHE A 170 13.17 6.65 8.94
N GLN A 171 13.32 5.38 8.56
CA GLN A 171 14.59 4.80 8.18
C GLN A 171 14.63 4.68 6.66
N ILE A 172 15.50 5.47 6.03
CA ILE A 172 15.67 5.49 4.57
C ILE A 172 16.66 4.40 4.14
N LEU A 173 16.28 3.64 3.11
CA LEU A 173 17.01 2.55 2.48
C LEU A 173 17.40 2.99 1.07
N LYS A 174 18.69 3.21 0.82
CA LYS A 174 19.17 3.49 -0.53
C LYS A 174 19.26 2.20 -1.35
N ALA A 175 19.14 2.33 -2.66
CA ALA A 175 19.36 1.23 -3.58
C ALA A 175 20.75 0.62 -3.35
N ALA A 176 20.84 -0.70 -3.33
CA ALA A 176 22.11 -1.38 -3.23
C ALA A 176 22.93 -1.16 -4.51
N ASP A 177 24.24 -0.95 -4.37
CA ASP A 177 25.14 -0.93 -5.52
C ASP A 177 25.01 -2.27 -6.28
N LYS A 178 24.75 -2.19 -7.60
CA LYS A 178 24.67 -3.38 -8.47
C LYS A 178 25.93 -4.25 -8.43
N SER A 179 27.07 -3.71 -7.98
CA SER A 179 28.33 -4.42 -7.78
C SER A 179 28.43 -5.24 -6.48
N LYS A 180 27.51 -5.05 -5.52
CA LYS A 180 27.55 -5.68 -4.19
C LYS A 180 26.35 -6.58 -3.87
N GLY A 181 25.32 -6.61 -4.72
CA GLY A 181 24.11 -7.41 -4.51
C GLY A 181 23.91 -8.50 -5.54
N LYS A 182 24.34 -9.73 -5.25
CA LYS A 182 23.80 -10.93 -5.91
C LYS A 182 22.44 -11.27 -5.30
N TYR A 183 21.40 -10.54 -5.66
CA TYR A 183 20.02 -10.98 -5.42
C TYR A 183 19.25 -10.80 -6.72
N GLY A 184 18.91 -11.92 -7.38
CA GLY A 184 18.13 -11.93 -8.62
C GLY A 184 18.60 -12.87 -9.73
N GLN A 185 19.70 -13.61 -9.60
CA GLN A 185 19.96 -14.75 -10.49
C GLN A 185 19.33 -16.02 -9.89
N PHE A 186 18.10 -16.32 -10.28
CA PHE A 186 17.66 -17.72 -10.32
C PHE A 186 18.48 -18.42 -11.41
N SER A 187 19.69 -18.85 -11.07
CA SER A 187 20.35 -19.91 -11.83
C SER A 187 19.53 -21.17 -11.60
N GLY A 188 18.81 -21.59 -12.65
CA GLY A 188 18.12 -22.87 -12.67
C GLY A 188 19.02 -23.97 -12.12
N LEU A 189 18.46 -24.78 -11.22
CA LEU A 189 19.04 -26.05 -10.82
C LEU A 189 19.24 -26.88 -12.09
N ASN A 190 20.48 -26.96 -12.58
CA ASN A 190 20.91 -28.09 -13.38
C ASN A 190 20.87 -29.32 -12.45
N PRO A 191 20.02 -30.33 -12.70
CA PRO A 191 20.27 -31.65 -12.15
C PRO A 191 21.42 -32.23 -12.97
N GLY A 192 22.61 -32.32 -12.39
CA GLY A 192 23.74 -32.99 -13.01
C GLY A 192 23.46 -34.48 -13.22
N GLY A 193 24.01 -35.05 -14.30
CA GLY A 193 24.02 -36.48 -14.60
C GLY A 193 23.83 -36.77 -16.08
#